data_AF-A0A944X1G3-F1
#
_entry.id   AF-A0A944X1G3-F1
#
_cell.length_a   1.000
_cell.length_b   1.000
_cell.length_c   1.000
_cell.angle_alpha   90.00
_cell.angle_beta   90.00
_cell.angle_gamma   90.00
#
_symmetry.space_group_name_H-M   'P 1'
#
loop_
_entity.id
_entity.type
_entity.pdbx_description
1 polymer ?
#
loop_
_entity_poly.entity_id
_entity_poly.type
_entity_poly.pdbx_seq_one_letter_code
_entity_poly.pdbx_strand_id
1 'polypeptide(L)'
;MSNKKKIRKKDEGSRVTTVKLLEETKLRIEKLREHKRESYDDLLRKILYVLNVAREEPDKAKRVLERISDLRARMIEEEDSQKEQQKKEDKRK
;
A
#
# COMPACT_ATOMS: atom_id res chain seq x y z
N MET A 1 -37.32 -21.43 -26.59
CA MET A 1 -35.99 -20.79 -26.64
C MET A 1 -35.73 -20.16 -25.28
N SER A 2 -34.81 -20.74 -24.52
CA SER A 2 -34.63 -20.45 -23.09
C SER A 2 -33.87 -19.14 -22.90
N ASN A 3 -34.55 -18.14 -22.35
CA ASN A 3 -34.01 -16.81 -22.10
C ASN A 3 -33.07 -16.89 -20.89
N LYS A 4 -31.78 -17.19 -21.14
CA LYS A 4 -30.72 -17.11 -20.14
C LYS A 4 -30.55 -15.65 -19.72
N LYS A 5 -31.37 -15.20 -18.77
CA LYS A 5 -31.13 -14.00 -17.96
C LYS A 5 -29.75 -14.20 -17.34
N LYS A 6 -28.72 -13.52 -17.88
CA LYS A 6 -27.41 -13.38 -17.25
C LYS A 6 -27.67 -12.78 -15.88
N ILE A 7 -27.64 -13.62 -14.84
CA ILE A 7 -27.55 -13.19 -13.46
C ILE A 7 -26.24 -12.42 -13.38
N ARG A 8 -26.32 -11.09 -13.47
CA ARG A 8 -25.22 -10.23 -13.03
C ARG A 8 -25.06 -10.61 -11.56
N LYS A 9 -24.02 -11.36 -11.21
CA LYS A 9 -23.64 -11.57 -9.81
C LYS A 9 -23.50 -10.16 -9.25
N LYS A 10 -24.47 -9.80 -8.42
CA LYS A 10 -24.47 -8.55 -7.67
C LYS A 10 -23.23 -8.69 -6.78
N ASP A 11 -22.22 -7.84 -6.96
CA ASP A 11 -21.12 -7.76 -6.01
C ASP A 11 -21.75 -7.60 -4.63
N GLU A 12 -21.76 -8.67 -3.84
CA GLU A 12 -22.28 -8.64 -2.49
C GLU A 12 -21.38 -7.67 -1.74
N GLY A 13 -21.94 -6.48 -1.53
CA GLY A 13 -21.18 -5.25 -1.34
C GLY A 13 -20.10 -5.39 -0.30
N SER A 14 -18.94 -4.81 -0.58
CA SER A 14 -17.92 -4.53 0.41
C SER A 14 -18.54 -3.66 1.50
N ARG A 15 -19.10 -4.29 2.53
CA ARG A 15 -19.60 -3.59 3.70
C ARG A 15 -18.40 -2.91 4.35
N VAL A 16 -18.44 -1.59 4.42
CA VAL A 16 -17.39 -0.82 5.08
C VAL A 16 -17.46 -1.14 6.56
N THR A 17 -16.32 -1.51 7.14
CA THR A 17 -16.15 -1.76 8.56
C THR A 17 -15.12 -0.78 9.12
N THR A 18 -15.15 -0.57 10.43
CA THR A 18 -14.21 0.31 11.13
C THR A 18 -13.24 -0.53 11.95
N VAL A 19 -11.95 -0.28 11.78
CA VAL A 19 -10.88 -0.88 12.59
C VAL A 19 -10.25 0.23 13.42
N LYS A 20 -10.21 0.06 14.74
CA LYS A 20 -9.46 0.95 15.63
C LYS A 20 -8.02 0.45 15.73
N LEU A 21 -7.06 1.36 15.60
CA LEU A 21 -5.64 1.08 15.70
C LEU A 21 -5.01 2.06 16.68
N LEU A 22 -3.96 1.61 17.37
CA LEU A 22 -3.06 2.52 18.06
C LEU A 22 -2.34 3.41 17.04
N GLU A 23 -2.02 4.64 17.44
CA GLU A 23 -1.39 5.63 16.57
C GLU A 23 -0.08 5.15 15.98
N GLU A 24 0.76 4.50 16.79
CA GLU A 24 2.02 3.92 16.32
C GLU A 24 1.81 2.91 15.19
N THR A 25 0.85 1.99 15.36
CA THR A 25 0.51 0.99 14.34
C THR A 25 -0.03 1.64 13.07
N LYS A 26 -0.88 2.65 13.24
CA LYS A 26 -1.42 3.44 12.12
C LYS A 26 -0.28 4.07 11.30
N LEU A 27 0.65 4.76 11.97
CA LEU A 27 1.80 5.40 11.32
C LEU A 27 2.69 4.39 10.60
N ARG A 28 2.90 3.19 11.19
CA ARG A 28 3.67 2.12 10.54
C ARG A 28 2.99 1.61 9.26
N ILE A 29 1.67 1.49 9.27
CA ILE A 29 0.88 1.08 8.08
C ILE A 29 0.93 2.17 7.02
N GLU A 30 0.76 3.44 7.39
CA GLU A 30 0.78 4.56 6.44
C GLU A 30 2.11 4.68 5.70
N LYS A 31 3.24 4.36 6.36
CA LYS A 31 4.54 4.31 5.71
C LYS A 31 4.60 3.25 4.59
N LEU A 32 3.73 2.23 4.56
CA LEU A 32 3.71 1.18 3.52
C LEU A 32 3.06 1.66 2.22
N ARG A 33 2.54 2.88 2.20
CA ARG A 33 1.94 3.51 1.05
C ARG A 33 3.01 3.85 0.01
N GLU A 34 2.86 3.32 -1.19
CA GLU A 34 3.66 3.63 -2.37
C GLU A 34 3.08 4.83 -3.12
N HIS A 35 1.75 5.00 -3.08
CA HIS A 35 1.06 6.10 -3.76
C HIS A 35 0.08 6.82 -2.83
N LYS A 36 0.04 8.16 -2.91
CA LYS A 36 -0.84 9.00 -2.08
C LYS A 36 -2.32 8.57 -2.09
N ARG A 37 -2.80 7.93 -3.18
CA ARG A 37 -4.20 7.52 -3.38
C ARG A 37 -4.58 6.13 -2.86
N GLU A 38 -3.65 5.33 -2.32
CA GLU A 38 -4.00 3.99 -1.80
C GLU A 38 -4.96 4.08 -0.60
N SER A 39 -5.95 3.20 -0.49
CA SER A 39 -6.80 3.14 0.71
C SER A 39 -6.15 2.31 1.82
N TYR A 40 -6.66 2.38 3.04
CA TYR A 40 -6.25 1.45 4.10
C TYR A 40 -6.57 0.00 3.75
N ASP A 41 -7.66 -0.26 3.02
CA ASP A 41 -7.99 -1.61 2.56
C ASP A 41 -6.94 -2.13 1.58
N ASP A 42 -6.45 -1.29 0.66
CA ASP A 42 -5.37 -1.66 -0.27
C ASP A 42 -4.08 -2.03 0.47
N LEU A 43 -3.71 -1.21 1.47
CA LEU A 43 -2.52 -1.46 2.29
C LEU A 43 -2.67 -2.77 3.08
N LEU A 44 -3.81 -2.99 3.72
CA LEU A 44 -4.06 -4.21 4.49
C LEU A 44 -4.08 -5.45 3.61
N ARG A 45 -4.67 -5.38 2.40
CA ARG A 45 -4.62 -6.48 1.42
C ARG A 45 -3.21 -6.81 0.99
N LYS A 46 -2.37 -5.79 0.75
CA LYS A 46 -0.95 -5.97 0.41
C LYS A 46 -0.21 -6.69 1.54
N ILE A 47 -0.43 -6.28 2.79
CA ILE A 47 0.16 -6.93 3.97
C ILE A 47 -0.28 -8.40 4.07
N LEU A 48 -1.57 -8.67 3.94
CA LEU A 48 -2.12 -10.04 3.99
C LEU A 48 -1.58 -10.90 2.86
N TYR A 49 -1.42 -10.35 1.65
CA TYR A 49 -0.81 -11.06 0.54
C TYR A 49 0.63 -11.47 0.85
N VAL A 50 1.45 -10.56 1.36
CA VAL A 50 2.84 -10.86 1.75
C VAL A 50 2.88 -11.95 2.83
N LEU A 51 1.99 -11.88 3.83
CA LEU A 51 1.89 -12.89 4.89
C LEU A 51 1.52 -14.27 4.32
N ASN A 52 0.57 -14.33 3.37
CA ASN A 52 0.17 -15.59 2.73
C ASN A 52 1.34 -16.18 1.92
N VAL A 53 2.02 -15.35 1.12
CA VAL A 53 3.19 -15.79 0.34
C VAL A 53 4.31 -16.24 1.27
N ALA A 54 4.53 -15.57 2.41
CA ALA A 54 5.56 -15.97 3.37
C ALA A 54 5.33 -17.35 3.98
N ARG A 55 4.05 -17.75 4.10
CA ARG A 55 3.69 -19.07 4.61
C ARG A 55 3.91 -20.19 3.59
N GLU A 56 3.64 -19.93 2.32
CA GLU A 56 3.72 -20.94 1.25
C GLU A 56 5.10 -21.00 0.58
N GLU A 57 5.71 -19.83 0.34
CA GLU A 57 6.96 -19.65 -0.39
C GLU A 57 7.85 -18.60 0.31
N PRO A 58 8.55 -18.95 1.39
CA PRO A 58 9.30 -18.00 2.22
C PRO A 58 10.38 -17.23 1.45
N ASP A 59 11.06 -17.87 0.50
CA ASP A 59 12.08 -17.22 -0.34
C ASP A 59 11.49 -16.15 -1.25
N LYS A 60 10.29 -16.39 -1.79
CA LYS A 60 9.58 -15.42 -2.62
C LYS A 60 9.11 -14.24 -1.78
N ALA A 61 8.62 -14.49 -0.56
CA ALA A 61 8.27 -13.42 0.36
C ALA A 61 9.48 -12.56 0.73
N LYS A 62 10.64 -13.19 0.99
CA LYS A 62 11.89 -12.46 1.23
C LYS A 62 12.22 -11.51 0.09
N ARG A 63 12.16 -11.97 -1.17
CA ARG A 63 12.41 -11.12 -2.35
C ARG A 63 11.40 -9.97 -2.48
N VAL A 64 10.13 -10.22 -2.16
CA VAL A 64 9.10 -9.17 -2.15
C VAL A 64 9.39 -8.13 -1.09
N LEU A 65 9.79 -8.54 0.12
CA LEU A 65 10.17 -7.64 1.20
C LEU A 65 11.40 -6.80 0.86
N GLU A 66 12.43 -7.41 0.26
CA GLU A 66 13.62 -6.71 -0.22
C GLU A 66 13.25 -5.64 -1.27
N ARG A 67 12.42 -6.00 -2.26
CA ARG A 67 11.93 -5.05 -3.27
C ARG A 67 11.17 -3.88 -2.65
N ILE A 68 10.30 -4.13 -1.67
CA ILE A 68 9.56 -3.06 -0.96
C ILE A 68 10.53 -2.14 -0.22
N SER A 69 11.56 -2.71 0.42
CA SER A 69 12.61 -1.94 1.11
C SER A 69 13.38 -1.04 0.14
N ASP A 70 13.79 -1.57 -1.01
CA ASP A 70 14.53 -0.82 -2.03
C ASP A 70 13.70 0.32 -2.63
N LEU A 71 12.42 0.07 -2.93
CA LEU A 71 11.50 1.11 -3.43
C LEU A 71 11.34 2.24 -2.41
N ARG A 72 11.20 1.89 -1.12
CA ARG A 72 11.12 2.90 -0.06
C ARG A 72 12.39 3.72 0.09
N ALA A 73 13.57 3.09 0.00
CA ALA A 73 14.84 3.80 0.07
C ALA A 73 14.92 4.88 -1.01
N ARG A 74 14.57 4.52 -2.26
CA ARG A 74 14.53 5.46 -3.39
C ARG A 74 13.53 6.60 -3.18
N MET A 75 12.32 6.28 -2.69
CA MET A 75 11.31 7.31 -2.41
C MET A 75 11.79 8.31 -1.35
N ILE A 76 12.47 7.85 -0.30
CA ILE A 76 13.02 8.71 0.75
C ILE A 76 14.12 9.63 0.16
N GLU A 77 15.03 9.06 -0.62
CA GLU A 77 16.10 9.83 -1.30
C GLU A 77 15.52 10.91 -2.24
N GLU A 78 14.47 10.57 -2.99
CA GLU A 78 13.76 11.52 -3.87
C GLU A 78 13.08 12.63 -3.06
N GLU A 79 12.39 12.31 -1.97
CA GLU A 79 11.76 13.31 -1.10
C GLU A 79 12.79 14.27 -0.48
N ASP A 80 13.92 13.74 -0.02
CA ASP A 80 14.96 14.54 0.61
C ASP A 80 15.65 15.46 -0.41
N SER A 81 15.91 14.95 -1.62
CA SER A 81 16.42 15.75 -2.75
C SER A 81 15.46 16.90 -3.11
N GLN A 82 14.16 16.63 -3.15
CA GLN A 82 13.14 17.65 -3.42
C GLN A 82 13.09 18.71 -2.31
N LYS A 83 13.12 18.31 -1.03
CA LYS A 83 13.14 19.23 0.12
C LYS A 83 14.38 20.13 0.10
N GLU A 84 15.55 19.59 -0.27
CA GLU A 84 16.76 20.39 -0.40
C GLU A 84 16.68 21.43 -1.52
N GLN A 85 16.13 21.05 -2.67
CA GLN A 85 15.93 21.99 -3.79
C GLN A 85 14.99 23.13 -3.37
N GLN A 86 13.87 22.81 -2.73
CA GLN A 86 12.89 23.79 -2.25
C GLN A 86 13.51 24.76 -1.24
N LYS A 87 14.30 24.27 -0.27
CA LYS A 87 15.02 25.12 0.68
C LYS A 87 16.03 26.05 0.01
N LYS A 88 16.68 25.60 -1.08
CA LYS A 88 17.61 26.44 -1.86
C LYS A 88 16.87 27.52 -2.63
N GLU A 89 15.68 27.24 -3.15
CA GLU A 89 14.83 28.22 -3.83
C GLU A 89 14.26 29.26 -2.86
N ASP A 90 13.78 28.84 -1.69
CA ASP A 90 13.24 29.75 -0.68
C ASP A 90 14.29 30.69 -0.10
N LYS A 91 15.55 30.25 0.02
CA LYS A 91 16.68 31.12 0.44
C LYS A 91 17.09 32.15 -0.62
N ARG A 92 16.65 32.00 -1.87
CA ARG A 92 16.99 32.90 -2.99
C ARG A 92 15.91 33.96 -3.24
N LYS A 93 14.74 33.85 -2.60
CA LYS A 93 13.67 34.86 -2.58
C LYS A 93 13.82 35.79 -1.39
#